data_AF-A0A1B6DKD9-F1
#
_entry.id   AF-A0A1B6DKD9-F1
#
_cell.length_a   1.000
_cell.length_b   1.000
_cell.length_c   1.000
_cell.angle_alpha   90.00
_cell.angle_beta   90.00
_cell.angle_gamma   90.00
#
_symmetry.space_group_name_H-M   'P 1'
#
loop_
_entity.id
_entity.type
_entity.pdbx_description
1 polymer ?
#
loop_
_entity_poly.entity_id
_entity_poly.type
_entity_poly.pdbx_seq_one_letter_code
_entity_poly.pdbx_strand_id
1 'polypeptide(L)'
;MRTKSYLLGFICIVATTLLIIIFGDQRPDIQSIVTETHKQLKNNIQTFKENLKVAEEKKLTADDKYLNFLGFVPNPRLYPLSVWTNTTLPVIVSYLCDGDIDQGIGLTRNIGHFLPNHTLLLYNLGLRRYDLQMILSYCNSSRCIVMDFDLSDFPSHVNDQHLHAFRPLVIQDALNHAGAVFFIENNLRLSTSNIAPLINKAVGNGKKHGSGIITWRTQHAVTSLTHPRMFNYFRTSDESFLFLPMVESTKLLIYNTEAIHSDVMLPWIQCCLIHDCILPIGAQSGGCRFDKKPQYRYSGCHSYDAAALNIVLGLKFGLDDTHYAVENSDQYFHTVTPTLAAEELVRIQENSTDSFTVDS
;
A
#
# COMPACT_ATOMS: atom_id res chain seq x y z
N MET A 1 44.17 74.33 17.84
CA MET A 1 43.68 73.34 16.85
C MET A 1 42.43 72.55 17.28
N ARG A 2 41.99 72.54 18.55
CA ARG A 2 40.81 71.76 18.98
C ARG A 2 39.46 72.44 18.76
N THR A 3 39.36 73.77 18.81
CA THR A 3 38.08 74.50 18.69
C THR A 3 37.47 74.47 17.28
N LYS A 4 38.27 74.34 16.22
CA LYS A 4 37.79 74.25 14.83
C LYS A 4 37.13 72.89 14.51
N SER A 5 37.57 71.81 15.16
CA SER A 5 36.97 70.47 14.98
C SER A 5 35.60 70.34 15.65
N TYR A 6 35.39 70.99 16.80
CA TYR A 6 34.08 70.96 17.48
C TYR A 6 33.01 71.75 16.72
N LEU A 7 33.38 72.86 16.08
CA LEU A 7 32.48 73.64 15.24
C LEU A 7 32.04 72.86 14.00
N LEU A 8 32.98 72.14 13.35
CA LEU A 8 32.68 71.31 12.18
C LEU A 8 31.75 70.15 12.53
N GLY A 9 31.97 69.51 13.69
CA GLY A 9 31.11 68.43 14.19
C GLY A 9 29.68 68.90 14.48
N PHE A 10 29.53 70.08 15.08
CA PHE A 10 28.21 70.65 15.38
C PHE A 10 27.43 70.99 14.09
N ILE A 11 28.10 71.55 13.08
CA ILE A 11 27.49 71.88 11.79
C ILE A 11 27.01 70.60 11.07
N CYS A 12 27.79 69.52 11.11
CA CYS A 12 27.39 68.23 10.52
C CYS A 12 26.14 67.65 11.19
N ILE A 13 26.03 67.73 12.52
CA ILE A 13 24.87 67.21 13.26
C ILE A 13 23.61 68.03 12.95
N VAL A 14 23.73 69.35 12.87
CA VAL A 14 22.58 70.22 12.53
C VAL A 14 22.13 69.97 11.08
N ALA A 15 23.08 69.79 10.15
CA ALA A 15 22.78 69.51 8.75
C ALA A 15 22.09 68.14 8.55
N THR A 16 22.52 67.09 9.25
CA THR A 16 21.87 65.78 9.18
C THR A 16 20.49 65.78 9.82
N THR A 17 20.31 66.53 10.91
CA THR A 17 18.99 66.67 11.56
C THR A 17 18.00 67.40 10.65
N LEU A 18 18.44 68.46 9.96
CA LEU A 18 17.61 69.17 8.98
C LEU A 18 17.27 68.29 7.76
N LEU A 19 18.21 67.48 7.28
CA LEU A 19 17.96 66.52 6.20
C LEU A 19 16.90 65.48 6.60
N ILE A 20 16.95 64.96 7.82
CA ILE A 20 15.96 63.98 8.30
C ILE A 20 14.57 64.62 8.46
N ILE A 21 14.48 65.89 8.84
CA ILE A 21 13.20 66.60 8.95
C ILE A 21 12.62 66.92 7.56
N ILE A 22 13.46 67.28 6.58
CA ILE A 22 13.01 67.64 5.22
C ILE A 22 12.61 66.39 4.41
N PHE A 23 13.28 65.25 4.61
CA PHE A 23 13.04 64.02 3.84
C PHE A 23 12.34 62.90 4.62
N GLY A 24 12.00 63.12 5.90
CA GLY A 24 11.48 62.09 6.80
C GLY A 24 9.96 61.90 6.83
N ASP A 25 9.22 62.44 5.86
CA ASP A 25 7.77 62.25 5.79
C ASP A 25 7.35 61.50 4.52
N GLN A 26 7.56 60.18 4.55
CA GLN A 26 6.81 59.24 3.72
C GLN A 26 6.32 58.09 4.60
N ARG A 27 5.24 58.34 5.35
CA ARG A 27 4.44 57.25 5.92
C ARG A 27 3.52 56.73 4.81
N PRO A 28 3.61 55.46 4.39
CA PRO A 28 2.59 54.88 3.53
C PRO A 28 1.27 54.82 4.29
N ASP A 29 0.20 55.26 3.66
CA ASP A 29 -1.14 55.30 4.23
C ASP A 29 -1.59 53.88 4.64
N ILE A 30 -1.79 53.67 5.94
CA ILE A 30 -2.17 52.38 6.55
C ILE A 30 -3.46 51.86 5.92
N GLN A 31 -4.34 52.74 5.43
CA GLN A 31 -5.57 52.33 4.73
C GLN A 31 -5.27 51.53 3.45
N SER A 32 -4.23 51.88 2.70
CA SER A 32 -3.83 51.15 1.49
C SER A 32 -3.26 49.77 1.80
N ILE A 33 -2.46 49.66 2.87
CA ILE A 33 -1.87 48.38 3.32
C ILE A 33 -2.98 47.45 3.82
N VAL A 34 -3.93 47.96 4.61
CA VAL A 34 -5.05 47.15 5.12
C VAL A 34 -5.99 46.73 3.99
N THR A 35 -6.21 47.59 2.99
CA THR A 35 -7.08 47.29 1.84
C THR A 35 -6.45 46.24 0.91
N GLU A 36 -5.16 46.36 0.60
CA GLU A 36 -4.43 45.35 -0.17
C GLU A 36 -4.32 44.02 0.59
N THR A 37 -4.11 44.06 1.91
CA THR A 37 -4.10 42.84 2.74
C THR A 37 -5.46 42.16 2.74
N HIS A 38 -6.56 42.90 2.88
CA HIS A 38 -7.91 42.32 2.80
C HIS A 38 -8.26 41.79 1.41
N LYS A 39 -7.77 42.43 0.35
CA LYS A 39 -7.98 41.98 -1.03
C LYS A 39 -7.19 40.71 -1.31
N GLN A 40 -5.94 40.62 -0.89
CA GLN A 40 -5.15 39.38 -0.96
C GLN A 40 -5.77 38.27 -0.10
N LEU A 41 -6.21 38.57 1.13
CA LEU A 41 -6.84 37.58 2.01
C LEU A 41 -8.15 37.07 1.41
N LYS A 42 -8.99 37.96 0.87
CA LYS A 42 -10.25 37.60 0.23
C LYS A 42 -10.02 36.78 -1.03
N ASN A 43 -9.05 37.15 -1.87
CA ASN A 43 -8.70 36.38 -3.05
C ASN A 43 -8.16 35.01 -2.67
N ASN A 44 -7.26 34.90 -1.70
CA ASN A 44 -6.72 33.62 -1.21
C ASN A 44 -7.80 32.74 -0.58
N ILE A 45 -8.75 33.32 0.16
CA ILE A 45 -9.90 32.60 0.74
C ILE A 45 -10.89 32.16 -0.36
N GLN A 46 -11.06 32.97 -1.40
CA GLN A 46 -11.89 32.64 -2.55
C GLN A 46 -11.27 31.50 -3.35
N THR A 47 -9.96 31.55 -3.67
CA THR A 47 -9.22 30.45 -4.30
C THR A 47 -9.24 29.20 -3.43
N PHE A 48 -9.11 29.34 -2.11
CA PHE A 48 -9.23 28.22 -1.17
C PHE A 48 -10.64 27.63 -1.18
N LYS A 49 -11.70 28.45 -1.21
CA LYS A 49 -13.09 28.00 -1.33
C LYS A 49 -13.39 27.36 -2.70
N GLU A 50 -12.79 27.85 -3.77
CA GLU A 50 -12.91 27.27 -5.11
C GLU A 50 -12.20 25.92 -5.17
N ASN A 51 -11.01 25.79 -4.57
CA ASN A 51 -10.33 24.50 -4.37
C ASN A 51 -11.11 23.57 -3.43
N LEU A 52 -11.84 24.10 -2.44
CA LEU A 52 -12.71 23.33 -1.54
C LEU A 52 -14.00 22.85 -2.24
N LYS A 53 -14.51 23.61 -3.21
CA LYS A 53 -15.63 23.21 -4.08
C LYS A 53 -15.20 22.22 -5.16
N VAL A 54 -13.94 22.23 -5.58
CA VAL A 54 -13.37 21.14 -6.41
C VAL A 54 -13.12 19.87 -5.58
N ALA A 55 -13.02 19.97 -4.24
CA ALA A 55 -13.01 18.82 -3.33
C ALA A 55 -14.40 18.15 -3.13
N GLU A 56 -15.41 18.64 -3.85
CA GLU A 56 -16.79 18.15 -3.96
C GLU A 56 -16.87 17.36 -5.29
N GLU A 57 -16.22 16.21 -5.48
CA GLU A 57 -16.48 14.87 -4.94
C GLU A 57 -15.18 14.06 -5.11
N LYS A 58 -14.56 13.58 -4.03
CA LYS A 58 -13.42 12.65 -4.14
C LYS A 58 -13.90 11.36 -4.81
N LYS A 59 -13.47 11.11 -6.06
CA LYS A 59 -13.85 9.92 -6.84
C LYS A 59 -12.68 8.96 -6.96
N LEU A 60 -12.98 7.67 -6.88
CA LEU A 60 -12.08 6.62 -7.34
C LEU A 60 -12.10 6.62 -8.87
N THR A 61 -11.21 7.40 -9.46
CA THR A 61 -11.01 7.45 -10.91
C THR A 61 -9.51 7.43 -11.15
N ALA A 62 -9.02 6.29 -11.64
CA ALA A 62 -7.62 6.10 -12.02
C ALA A 62 -7.49 6.19 -13.54
N ASP A 63 -6.27 6.41 -14.03
CA ASP A 63 -5.98 6.46 -15.46
C ASP A 63 -6.27 5.09 -16.11
N ASP A 64 -7.06 5.09 -17.19
CA ASP A 64 -7.42 3.91 -17.96
C ASP A 64 -6.19 3.16 -18.49
N LYS A 65 -5.06 3.83 -18.72
CA LYS A 65 -3.80 3.19 -19.09
C LYS A 65 -3.41 2.11 -18.06
N TYR A 66 -3.46 2.44 -16.77
CA TYR A 66 -3.08 1.51 -15.70
C TYR A 66 -4.14 0.43 -15.53
N LEU A 67 -5.42 0.79 -15.61
CA LEU A 67 -6.52 -0.16 -15.47
C LEU A 67 -6.51 -1.20 -16.59
N ASN A 68 -6.31 -0.77 -17.84
CA ASN A 68 -6.19 -1.67 -18.99
C ASN A 68 -4.96 -2.58 -18.89
N PHE A 69 -3.80 -2.05 -18.44
CA PHE A 69 -2.61 -2.86 -18.18
C PHE A 69 -2.90 -3.96 -17.15
N LEU A 70 -3.63 -3.62 -16.09
CA LEU A 70 -4.09 -4.54 -15.05
C LEU A 70 -5.37 -5.30 -15.42
N GLY A 71 -5.70 -5.41 -16.70
CA GLY A 71 -6.77 -6.29 -17.21
C GLY A 71 -8.20 -5.86 -16.88
N PHE A 72 -8.43 -4.63 -16.41
CA PHE A 72 -9.75 -4.03 -16.31
C PHE A 72 -10.21 -3.53 -17.69
N VAL A 73 -10.48 -4.48 -18.58
CA VAL A 73 -10.90 -4.27 -19.97
C VAL A 73 -12.35 -4.70 -20.17
N PRO A 74 -13.02 -4.36 -21.28
CA PRO A 74 -14.43 -4.71 -21.49
C PRO A 74 -14.76 -6.21 -21.42
N ASN A 75 -13.79 -7.08 -21.74
CA ASN A 75 -13.92 -8.54 -21.65
C ASN A 75 -12.76 -9.11 -20.80
N PRO A 76 -12.85 -9.02 -19.47
CA PRO A 76 -11.76 -9.44 -18.58
C PRO A 76 -11.67 -10.98 -18.52
N ARG A 77 -10.48 -11.48 -18.18
CA ARG A 77 -10.26 -12.91 -17.94
C ARG A 77 -10.70 -13.28 -16.53
N LEU A 78 -11.86 -13.92 -16.42
CA LEU A 78 -12.51 -14.21 -15.14
C LEU A 78 -12.60 -15.71 -14.85
N TYR A 79 -12.44 -16.07 -13.58
CA TYR A 79 -12.74 -17.40 -13.07
C TYR A 79 -14.26 -17.64 -13.05
N PRO A 80 -14.75 -18.85 -13.38
CA PRO A 80 -13.99 -20.05 -13.74
C PRO A 80 -13.73 -20.22 -15.25
N LEU A 81 -14.20 -19.28 -16.08
CA LEU A 81 -14.27 -19.45 -17.54
C LEU A 81 -12.92 -19.28 -18.25
N SER A 82 -12.08 -18.36 -17.78
CA SER A 82 -10.76 -18.09 -18.35
C SER A 82 -9.71 -18.15 -17.24
N VAL A 83 -9.07 -19.31 -17.11
CA VAL A 83 -8.04 -19.59 -16.11
C VAL A 83 -6.79 -20.13 -16.77
N TRP A 84 -5.66 -20.11 -16.06
CA TRP A 84 -4.44 -20.73 -16.56
C TRP A 84 -4.62 -22.26 -16.64
N THR A 85 -4.44 -22.82 -17.84
CA THR A 85 -4.46 -24.26 -18.08
C THR A 85 -3.17 -24.95 -17.62
N ASN A 86 -3.24 -26.21 -17.22
CA ASN A 86 -2.10 -27.04 -16.77
C ASN A 86 -1.44 -26.61 -15.45
N THR A 87 -2.16 -25.85 -14.62
CA THR A 87 -1.75 -25.52 -13.26
C THR A 87 -2.83 -25.87 -12.23
N THR A 88 -2.41 -26.12 -11.00
CA THR A 88 -3.32 -26.28 -9.86
C THR A 88 -3.69 -24.90 -9.35
N LEU A 89 -4.99 -24.63 -9.24
CA LEU A 89 -5.49 -23.39 -8.62
C LEU A 89 -5.67 -23.57 -7.11
N PRO A 90 -5.39 -22.54 -6.29
CA PRO A 90 -4.85 -21.23 -6.68
C PRO A 90 -3.35 -21.28 -7.03
N VAL A 91 -2.88 -20.36 -7.88
CA VAL A 91 -1.42 -20.12 -8.06
C VAL A 91 -0.92 -19.34 -6.84
N ILE A 92 0.23 -19.72 -6.28
CA ILE A 92 0.84 -19.00 -5.16
C ILE A 92 1.58 -17.79 -5.69
N VAL A 93 1.36 -16.62 -5.10
CA VAL A 93 1.96 -15.36 -5.58
C VAL A 93 2.68 -14.67 -4.44
N SER A 94 3.88 -14.17 -4.73
CA SER A 94 4.60 -13.25 -3.86
C SER A 94 5.40 -12.27 -4.69
N TYR A 95 6.06 -11.32 -4.04
CA TYR A 95 6.97 -10.38 -4.68
C TYR A 95 8.27 -10.24 -3.88
N LEU A 96 9.31 -9.73 -4.55
CA LEU A 96 10.59 -9.42 -3.95
C LEU A 96 11.04 -8.02 -4.36
N CYS A 97 11.33 -7.20 -3.35
CA CYS A 97 12.00 -5.93 -3.49
C CYS A 97 13.51 -6.08 -3.25
N ASP A 98 14.29 -5.03 -3.55
CA ASP A 98 15.70 -4.98 -3.19
C ASP A 98 15.90 -5.23 -1.68
N GLY A 99 16.74 -6.20 -1.33
CA GLY A 99 16.97 -6.62 0.05
C GLY A 99 16.12 -7.81 0.55
N ASP A 100 15.14 -8.30 -0.22
CA ASP A 100 14.25 -9.39 0.19
C ASP A 100 14.76 -10.80 -0.17
N ILE A 101 15.99 -10.93 -0.69
CA ILE A 101 16.44 -12.18 -1.30
C ILE A 101 16.39 -13.38 -0.34
N ASP A 102 16.82 -13.18 0.91
CA ASP A 102 16.81 -14.21 1.95
C ASP A 102 15.37 -14.70 2.23
N GLN A 103 14.43 -13.75 2.29
CA GLN A 103 13.00 -14.04 2.48
C GLN A 103 12.43 -14.80 1.28
N GLY A 104 12.76 -14.36 0.06
CA GLY A 104 12.31 -14.99 -1.17
C GLY A 104 12.76 -16.44 -1.30
N ILE A 105 14.02 -16.73 -0.97
CA ILE A 105 14.56 -18.10 -1.04
C ILE A 105 13.89 -19.00 0.01
N GLY A 106 13.76 -18.53 1.25
CA GLY A 106 13.07 -19.27 2.29
C GLY A 106 11.60 -19.56 1.93
N LEU A 107 10.88 -18.55 1.41
CA LEU A 107 9.51 -18.74 0.93
C LEU A 107 9.45 -19.75 -0.21
N THR A 108 10.32 -19.64 -1.21
CA THR A 108 10.35 -20.55 -2.37
C THR A 108 10.47 -22.00 -1.94
N ARG A 109 11.39 -22.29 -1.01
CA ARG A 109 11.57 -23.63 -0.47
C ARG A 109 10.38 -24.09 0.36
N ASN A 110 9.83 -23.20 1.18
CA ASN A 110 8.66 -23.48 2.01
C ASN A 110 7.41 -23.82 1.17
N ILE A 111 7.15 -23.10 0.09
CA ILE A 111 6.07 -23.42 -0.86
C ILE A 111 6.34 -24.75 -1.56
N GLY A 112 7.58 -24.99 -2.02
CA GLY A 112 7.97 -26.28 -2.62
C GLY A 112 7.76 -27.48 -1.68
N HIS A 113 7.89 -27.27 -0.36
CA HIS A 113 7.62 -28.30 0.65
C HIS A 113 6.13 -28.50 0.93
N PHE A 114 5.40 -27.43 1.25
CA PHE A 114 4.02 -27.53 1.71
C PHE A 114 3.01 -27.64 0.57
N LEU A 115 3.27 -27.03 -0.59
CA LEU A 115 2.36 -26.99 -1.73
C LEU A 115 3.06 -27.37 -3.06
N PRO A 116 3.70 -28.55 -3.14
CA PRO A 116 4.53 -28.95 -4.29
C PRO A 116 3.79 -29.03 -5.63
N ASN A 117 2.46 -29.15 -5.60
CA ASN A 117 1.60 -29.24 -6.79
C ASN A 117 1.10 -27.87 -7.28
N HIS A 118 1.32 -26.80 -6.51
CA HIS A 118 0.93 -25.46 -6.90
C HIS A 118 2.10 -24.75 -7.58
N THR A 119 1.80 -23.93 -8.59
CA THR A 119 2.81 -23.04 -9.17
C THR A 119 3.02 -21.85 -8.25
N LEU A 120 4.28 -21.49 -8.00
CA LEU A 120 4.73 -20.26 -7.37
C LEU A 120 5.10 -19.23 -8.45
N LEU A 121 4.57 -18.03 -8.31
CA LEU A 121 4.83 -16.87 -9.14
C LEU A 121 5.46 -15.77 -8.28
N LEU A 122 6.73 -15.47 -8.51
CA LEU A 122 7.50 -14.45 -7.80
C LEU A 122 7.68 -13.22 -8.68
N TYR A 123 7.10 -12.10 -8.26
CA TYR A 123 7.26 -10.83 -8.93
C TYR A 123 8.56 -10.15 -8.50
N ASN A 124 9.45 -9.91 -9.46
CA ASN A 124 10.65 -9.11 -9.28
C ASN A 124 10.28 -7.62 -9.42
N LEU A 125 10.39 -6.88 -8.30
CA LEU A 125 10.08 -5.45 -8.22
C LEU A 125 11.35 -4.57 -8.17
N GLY A 126 12.44 -5.04 -8.76
CA GLY A 126 13.70 -4.30 -8.85
C GLY A 126 14.87 -4.92 -8.08
N LEU A 127 14.92 -6.25 -8.00
CA LEU A 127 16.08 -6.98 -7.49
C LEU A 127 17.35 -6.61 -8.24
N ARG A 128 18.46 -6.56 -7.51
CA ARG A 128 19.79 -6.42 -8.10
C ARG A 128 20.13 -7.66 -8.91
N ARG A 129 21.03 -7.52 -9.89
CA ARG A 129 21.45 -8.63 -10.77
C ARG A 129 21.90 -9.88 -10.01
N TYR A 130 22.63 -9.71 -8.91
CA TYR A 130 23.10 -10.82 -8.09
C TYR A 130 21.93 -11.56 -7.42
N ASP A 131 21.03 -10.82 -6.77
CA ASP A 131 19.86 -11.39 -6.09
C ASP A 131 18.90 -12.06 -7.08
N LEU A 132 18.70 -11.45 -8.26
CA LEU A 132 17.91 -12.02 -9.34
C LEU A 132 18.50 -13.36 -9.81
N GLN A 133 19.80 -13.43 -10.04
CA GLN A 133 20.47 -14.69 -10.40
C GLN A 133 20.34 -15.74 -9.30
N MET A 134 20.45 -15.32 -8.03
CA MET A 134 20.31 -16.21 -6.89
C MET A 134 18.90 -16.80 -6.83
N ILE A 135 17.84 -15.98 -6.85
CA ILE A 135 16.47 -16.50 -6.78
C ILE A 135 16.13 -17.39 -7.98
N LEU A 136 16.61 -17.06 -9.19
CA LEU A 136 16.43 -17.92 -10.37
C LEU A 136 17.03 -19.32 -10.19
N SER A 137 18.16 -19.43 -9.47
CA SER A 137 18.78 -20.73 -9.17
C SER A 137 17.95 -21.58 -8.18
N TYR A 138 17.30 -20.94 -7.20
CA TYR A 138 16.40 -21.62 -6.25
C TYR A 138 15.01 -21.87 -6.84
N CYS A 139 14.61 -21.08 -7.84
CA CYS A 139 13.37 -21.19 -8.59
C CYS A 139 13.53 -22.03 -9.88
N ASN A 140 14.40 -23.02 -9.87
CA ASN A 140 14.72 -23.85 -11.04
C ASN A 140 13.79 -25.08 -11.16
N SER A 141 12.48 -24.85 -11.21
CA SER A 141 11.49 -25.91 -11.43
C SER A 141 10.37 -25.44 -12.35
N SER A 142 9.64 -26.38 -12.97
CA SER A 142 8.46 -26.05 -13.80
C SER A 142 7.30 -25.45 -13.01
N ARG A 143 7.38 -25.43 -11.67
CA ARG A 143 6.37 -24.91 -10.75
C ARG A 143 6.83 -23.64 -10.03
N CYS A 144 7.95 -23.04 -10.41
CA CYS A 144 8.40 -21.77 -9.89
C CYS A 144 8.74 -20.84 -11.05
N ILE A 145 8.17 -19.64 -11.07
CA ILE A 145 8.34 -18.68 -12.15
C ILE A 145 8.67 -17.32 -11.52
N VAL A 146 9.78 -16.72 -11.94
CA VAL A 146 10.13 -15.33 -11.61
C VAL A 146 9.68 -14.45 -12.78
N MET A 147 8.92 -13.40 -12.50
CA MET A 147 8.43 -12.44 -13.50
C MET A 147 8.82 -11.02 -13.14
N ASP A 148 9.34 -10.27 -14.11
CA ASP A 148 9.62 -8.85 -13.93
C ASP A 148 8.32 -8.05 -13.94
N PHE A 149 8.21 -7.08 -13.02
CA PHE A 149 7.10 -6.14 -12.97
C PHE A 149 7.60 -4.75 -12.64
N ASP A 150 7.70 -3.94 -13.69
CA ASP A 150 8.32 -2.62 -13.61
C ASP A 150 7.37 -1.59 -12.99
N LEU A 151 7.64 -1.21 -11.74
CA LEU A 151 6.85 -0.20 -11.04
C LEU A 151 7.03 1.22 -11.61
N SER A 152 8.04 1.45 -12.46
CA SER A 152 8.25 2.75 -13.11
C SER A 152 7.17 3.09 -14.14
N ASP A 153 6.41 2.09 -14.60
CA ASP A 153 5.26 2.28 -15.49
C ASP A 153 4.06 2.91 -14.78
N PHE A 154 4.03 2.93 -13.44
CA PHE A 154 2.94 3.39 -12.58
C PHE A 154 3.24 4.75 -11.92
N PRO A 155 2.26 5.41 -11.27
CA PRO A 155 2.52 6.63 -10.51
C PRO A 155 3.64 6.43 -9.48
N SER A 156 4.52 7.42 -9.32
CA SER A 156 5.76 7.26 -8.56
C SER A 156 5.58 6.80 -7.11
N HIS A 157 4.47 7.16 -6.46
CA HIS A 157 4.18 6.74 -5.08
C HIS A 157 3.87 5.25 -4.97
N VAL A 158 3.52 4.58 -6.07
CA VAL A 158 3.31 3.12 -6.09
C VAL A 158 4.60 2.38 -5.75
N ASN A 159 5.76 2.94 -6.11
CA ASN A 159 7.07 2.38 -5.80
C ASN A 159 7.55 2.67 -4.36
N ASP A 160 6.78 3.42 -3.56
CA ASP A 160 7.09 3.59 -2.15
C ASP A 160 6.75 2.31 -1.37
N GLN A 161 7.79 1.62 -0.91
CA GLN A 161 7.67 0.36 -0.18
C GLN A 161 6.83 0.49 1.10
N HIS A 162 6.79 1.66 1.73
CA HIS A 162 6.01 1.87 2.95
C HIS A 162 4.50 1.88 2.72
N LEU A 163 4.07 2.26 1.51
CA LEU A 163 2.65 2.32 1.17
C LEU A 163 2.09 0.94 0.78
N HIS A 164 2.97 0.03 0.34
CA HIS A 164 2.61 -1.25 -0.27
C HIS A 164 1.54 -1.12 -1.38
N ALA A 165 1.47 0.04 -2.04
CA ALA A 165 0.47 0.33 -3.06
C ALA A 165 0.61 -0.58 -4.29
N PHE A 166 1.80 -1.13 -4.53
CA PHE A 166 2.08 -2.11 -5.56
C PHE A 166 1.51 -3.52 -5.27
N ARG A 167 1.20 -3.86 -4.00
CA ARG A 167 0.67 -5.19 -3.64
C ARG A 167 -0.61 -5.54 -4.41
N PRO A 168 -1.68 -4.73 -4.41
CA PRO A 168 -2.87 -5.04 -5.21
C PRO A 168 -2.63 -5.06 -6.72
N LEU A 169 -1.65 -4.31 -7.22
CA LEU A 169 -1.27 -4.35 -8.64
C LEU A 169 -0.67 -5.72 -9.01
N VAL A 170 0.29 -6.21 -8.22
CA VAL A 170 0.88 -7.55 -8.38
C VAL A 170 -0.19 -8.63 -8.29
N ILE A 171 -1.08 -8.54 -7.30
CA ILE A 171 -2.17 -9.50 -7.12
C ILE A 171 -3.09 -9.51 -8.36
N GLN A 172 -3.48 -8.35 -8.86
CA GLN A 172 -4.38 -8.26 -10.01
C GLN A 172 -3.73 -8.73 -11.32
N ASP A 173 -2.47 -8.37 -11.54
CA ASP A 173 -1.72 -8.89 -12.67
C ASP A 173 -1.69 -10.43 -12.64
N ALA A 174 -1.41 -11.01 -11.48
CA ALA A 174 -1.43 -12.46 -11.31
C ALA A 174 -2.83 -13.06 -11.50
N LEU A 175 -3.90 -12.38 -11.04
CA LEU A 175 -5.28 -12.80 -11.25
C LEU A 175 -5.65 -12.81 -12.74
N ASN A 176 -5.17 -11.86 -13.54
CA ASN A 176 -5.41 -11.84 -15.00
C ASN A 176 -4.72 -13.00 -15.73
N HIS A 177 -3.60 -13.46 -15.21
CA HIS A 177 -2.88 -14.62 -15.75
C HIS A 177 -3.51 -15.94 -15.29
N ALA A 178 -3.71 -16.10 -13.97
CA ALA A 178 -4.05 -17.36 -13.32
C ALA A 178 -5.56 -17.61 -13.17
N GLY A 179 -6.34 -16.56 -12.92
CA GLY A 179 -7.76 -16.63 -12.56
C GLY A 179 -8.03 -16.91 -11.07
N ALA A 180 -7.07 -17.51 -10.34
CA ALA A 180 -7.14 -17.63 -8.88
C ALA A 180 -5.74 -17.63 -8.26
N VAL A 181 -5.56 -16.86 -7.19
CA VAL A 181 -4.28 -16.54 -6.57
C VAL A 181 -4.36 -16.76 -5.06
N PHE A 182 -3.31 -17.34 -4.48
CA PHE A 182 -3.05 -17.27 -3.06
C PHE A 182 -1.81 -16.40 -2.85
N PHE A 183 -2.04 -15.12 -2.61
CA PHE A 183 -0.99 -14.17 -2.30
C PHE A 183 -0.48 -14.41 -0.88
N ILE A 184 0.84 -14.46 -0.74
CA ILE A 184 1.55 -14.62 0.53
C ILE A 184 2.74 -13.66 0.52
N GLU A 185 2.81 -12.75 1.50
CA GLU A 185 3.93 -11.84 1.70
C GLU A 185 5.24 -12.63 1.92
N ASN A 186 6.37 -12.10 1.43
CA ASN A 186 7.63 -12.85 1.39
C ASN A 186 8.23 -13.23 2.76
N ASN A 187 7.82 -12.53 3.81
CA ASN A 187 8.23 -12.80 5.19
C ASN A 187 7.36 -13.85 5.90
N LEU A 188 6.36 -14.42 5.23
CA LEU A 188 5.54 -15.49 5.78
C LEU A 188 6.04 -16.86 5.35
N ARG A 189 5.72 -17.87 6.15
CA ARG A 189 5.94 -19.28 5.83
C ARG A 189 4.68 -20.06 6.15
N LEU A 190 4.34 -21.01 5.30
CA LEU A 190 3.30 -21.99 5.57
C LEU A 190 3.74 -22.93 6.69
N SER A 191 2.77 -23.33 7.50
CA SER A 191 2.88 -24.34 8.54
C SER A 191 2.09 -25.61 8.20
N THR A 192 1.33 -25.61 7.09
CA THR A 192 0.46 -26.72 6.67
C THR A 192 0.28 -26.79 5.16
N SER A 193 0.11 -28.01 4.64
CA SER A 193 -0.29 -28.26 3.25
C SER A 193 -1.80 -28.20 3.05
N ASN A 194 -2.59 -28.24 4.14
CA ASN A 194 -4.04 -28.35 4.04
C ASN A 194 -4.71 -26.98 3.88
N ILE A 195 -4.80 -26.50 2.64
CA ILE A 195 -5.49 -25.24 2.29
C ILE A 195 -6.93 -25.45 1.78
N ALA A 196 -7.39 -26.70 1.71
CA ALA A 196 -8.72 -27.05 1.20
C ALA A 196 -9.88 -26.35 1.95
N PRO A 197 -9.82 -26.16 3.30
CA PRO A 197 -10.86 -25.41 4.00
C PRO A 197 -10.98 -23.95 3.52
N LEU A 198 -9.84 -23.30 3.21
CA LEU A 198 -9.81 -21.93 2.70
C LEU A 198 -10.43 -21.88 1.29
N ILE A 199 -10.04 -22.83 0.42
CA ILE A 199 -10.59 -22.95 -0.93
C ILE A 199 -12.11 -23.16 -0.87
N ASN A 200 -12.59 -24.12 -0.08
CA ASN A 200 -14.02 -24.42 0.06
C ASN A 200 -14.83 -23.21 0.55
N LYS A 201 -14.25 -22.35 1.39
CA LYS A 201 -14.89 -21.10 1.82
C LYS A 201 -14.89 -20.06 0.69
N ALA A 202 -13.81 -19.97 -0.07
CA ALA A 202 -13.66 -19.03 -1.20
C ALA A 202 -14.58 -19.36 -2.38
N VAL A 203 -14.65 -20.63 -2.81
CA VAL A 203 -15.44 -21.04 -3.99
C VAL A 203 -16.83 -21.59 -3.64
N GLY A 204 -17.05 -21.97 -2.39
CA GLY A 204 -18.27 -22.64 -1.95
C GLY A 204 -18.19 -24.16 -2.10
N ASN A 205 -19.26 -24.85 -1.72
CA ASN A 205 -19.30 -26.32 -1.67
C ASN A 205 -20.60 -26.92 -2.23
N GLY A 206 -21.20 -26.25 -3.23
CA GLY A 206 -22.45 -26.66 -3.87
C GLY A 206 -23.72 -26.39 -3.04
N LYS A 207 -23.59 -26.16 -1.71
CA LYS A 207 -24.70 -25.77 -0.82
C LYS A 207 -24.66 -24.29 -0.41
N LYS A 208 -23.48 -23.68 -0.43
CA LYS A 208 -23.25 -22.27 -0.14
C LYS A 208 -22.42 -21.65 -1.25
N HIS A 209 -22.77 -20.44 -1.65
CA HIS A 209 -21.92 -19.62 -2.51
C HIS A 209 -20.65 -19.24 -1.72
N GLY A 210 -19.50 -19.32 -2.38
CA GLY A 210 -18.24 -18.86 -1.81
C GLY A 210 -18.14 -17.34 -1.81
N SER A 211 -17.27 -16.79 -0.96
CA SER A 211 -17.02 -15.35 -0.89
C SER A 211 -16.20 -14.82 -2.06
N GLY A 212 -15.46 -15.68 -2.76
CA GLY A 212 -14.47 -15.31 -3.78
C GLY A 212 -13.15 -14.78 -3.22
N ILE A 213 -13.09 -14.44 -1.92
CA ILE A 213 -11.89 -13.93 -1.25
C ILE A 213 -11.82 -14.41 0.20
N ILE A 214 -10.63 -14.79 0.67
CA ILE A 214 -10.35 -15.20 2.04
C ILE A 214 -9.11 -14.51 2.58
N THR A 215 -9.22 -14.07 3.84
CA THR A 215 -8.17 -13.40 4.60
C THR A 215 -8.36 -13.64 6.11
N TRP A 216 -7.52 -13.06 6.96
CA TRP A 216 -7.44 -13.31 8.39
C TRP A 216 -7.79 -12.08 9.22
N ARG A 217 -8.61 -12.29 10.25
CA ARG A 217 -9.07 -11.26 11.18
C ARG A 217 -7.95 -10.80 12.10
N THR A 218 -7.80 -9.48 12.26
CA THR A 218 -6.94 -8.84 13.25
C THR A 218 -7.73 -8.42 14.49
N GLN A 219 -7.04 -7.91 15.51
CA GLN A 219 -7.66 -7.41 16.74
C GLN A 219 -8.08 -5.93 16.68
N HIS A 220 -7.84 -5.24 15.56
CA HIS A 220 -8.10 -3.82 15.41
C HIS A 220 -9.37 -3.59 14.58
N ALA A 221 -10.11 -2.52 14.86
CA ALA A 221 -11.20 -2.10 13.96
C ALA A 221 -10.61 -1.45 12.71
N VAL A 222 -11.34 -1.48 11.60
CA VAL A 222 -10.92 -0.82 10.35
C VAL A 222 -10.60 0.66 10.59
N THR A 223 -11.43 1.36 11.36
CA THR A 223 -11.26 2.78 11.71
C THR A 223 -10.02 3.06 12.55
N SER A 224 -9.49 2.08 13.31
CA SER A 224 -8.32 2.26 14.15
C SER A 224 -7.05 2.54 13.34
N LEU A 225 -6.99 2.02 12.11
CA LEU A 225 -5.82 2.02 11.24
C LEU A 225 -6.09 2.69 9.88
N THR A 226 -7.25 3.33 9.73
CA THR A 226 -7.66 4.00 8.50
C THR A 226 -7.78 5.49 8.73
N HIS A 227 -7.01 6.28 7.99
CA HIS A 227 -7.10 7.72 8.06
C HIS A 227 -8.50 8.19 7.61
N PRO A 228 -9.22 9.03 8.38
CA PRO A 228 -10.64 9.38 8.09
C PRO A 228 -10.89 9.91 6.67
N ARG A 229 -9.92 10.63 6.10
CA ARG A 229 -10.01 11.17 4.73
C ARG A 229 -10.05 10.11 3.62
N MET A 230 -9.64 8.87 3.88
CA MET A 230 -9.70 7.78 2.89
C MET A 230 -11.15 7.37 2.62
N PHE A 231 -12.01 7.30 3.65
CA PHE A 231 -13.43 6.90 3.51
C PHE A 231 -14.19 7.79 2.51
N ASN A 232 -13.81 9.07 2.39
CA ASN A 232 -14.42 9.99 1.42
C ASN A 232 -14.26 9.53 -0.03
N TYR A 233 -13.15 8.87 -0.41
CA TYR A 233 -12.96 8.34 -1.77
C TYR A 233 -13.93 7.18 -2.06
N PHE A 234 -14.24 6.39 -1.04
CA PHE A 234 -15.19 5.28 -1.10
C PHE A 234 -16.65 5.71 -0.86
N ARG A 235 -16.91 7.02 -0.78
CA ARG A 235 -18.24 7.61 -0.55
C ARG A 235 -18.96 7.01 0.67
N THR A 236 -18.21 6.76 1.73
CA THR A 236 -18.73 6.22 2.98
C THR A 236 -18.21 7.01 4.18
N SER A 237 -18.76 6.74 5.35
CA SER A 237 -18.32 7.32 6.61
C SER A 237 -17.58 6.28 7.44
N ASP A 238 -16.54 6.72 8.14
CA ASP A 238 -15.82 5.96 9.15
C ASP A 238 -16.75 5.43 10.27
N GLU A 239 -17.85 6.12 10.58
CA GLU A 239 -18.83 5.67 11.57
C GLU A 239 -19.41 4.28 11.26
N SER A 240 -19.54 3.93 9.98
CA SER A 240 -20.02 2.61 9.55
C SER A 240 -19.03 1.48 9.84
N PHE A 241 -17.77 1.81 10.09
CA PHE A 241 -16.67 0.85 10.21
C PHE A 241 -16.12 0.71 11.63
N LEU A 242 -16.71 1.40 12.62
CA LEU A 242 -16.24 1.40 14.00
C LEU A 242 -16.17 0.00 14.62
N PHE A 243 -17.03 -0.92 14.19
CA PHE A 243 -17.13 -2.27 14.74
C PHE A 243 -16.76 -3.37 13.75
N LEU A 244 -16.33 -3.01 12.55
CA LEU A 244 -15.81 -3.98 11.59
C LEU A 244 -14.36 -4.31 11.96
N PRO A 245 -14.03 -5.57 12.29
CA PRO A 245 -12.65 -5.97 12.47
C PRO A 245 -11.86 -5.81 11.17
N MET A 246 -10.66 -5.26 11.29
CA MET A 246 -9.72 -5.19 10.19
C MET A 246 -9.17 -6.59 9.89
N VAL A 247 -8.98 -6.90 8.62
CA VAL A 247 -8.31 -8.11 8.14
C VAL A 247 -6.96 -7.80 7.52
N GLU A 248 -6.11 -8.81 7.42
CA GLU A 248 -4.75 -8.69 6.91
C GLU A 248 -4.71 -8.61 5.37
N SER A 249 -3.75 -7.86 4.83
CA SER A 249 -3.44 -7.84 3.39
C SER A 249 -2.22 -8.70 3.02
N THR A 250 -1.49 -9.20 4.02
CA THR A 250 -0.22 -9.94 3.86
C THR A 250 -0.43 -11.39 3.39
N LYS A 251 -1.65 -11.92 3.49
CA LYS A 251 -2.02 -13.18 2.85
C LYS A 251 -3.49 -13.14 2.41
N LEU A 252 -3.74 -13.47 1.15
CA LEU A 252 -5.06 -13.36 0.53
C LEU A 252 -5.27 -14.50 -0.45
N LEU A 253 -6.33 -15.28 -0.28
CA LEU A 253 -6.79 -16.23 -1.30
C LEU A 253 -7.92 -15.59 -2.08
N ILE A 254 -7.75 -15.44 -3.39
CA ILE A 254 -8.65 -14.68 -4.26
C ILE A 254 -8.96 -15.47 -5.52
N TYR A 255 -10.25 -15.56 -5.87
CA TYR A 255 -10.73 -16.07 -7.15
C TYR A 255 -11.29 -14.89 -7.95
N ASN A 256 -10.78 -14.68 -9.18
CA ASN A 256 -11.12 -13.53 -10.04
C ASN A 256 -12.52 -13.68 -10.67
N THR A 257 -13.54 -13.81 -9.84
CA THR A 257 -14.95 -13.77 -10.26
C THR A 257 -15.32 -12.34 -10.67
N GLU A 258 -16.39 -12.17 -11.46
CA GLU A 258 -16.88 -10.84 -11.87
C GLU A 258 -17.09 -9.89 -10.68
N ALA A 259 -17.69 -10.41 -9.60
CA ALA A 259 -17.94 -9.66 -8.37
C ALA A 259 -16.66 -9.25 -7.65
N ILE A 260 -15.66 -10.13 -7.56
CA ILE A 260 -14.38 -9.80 -6.92
C ILE A 260 -13.56 -8.85 -7.78
N HIS A 261 -13.55 -9.07 -9.10
CA HIS A 261 -12.86 -8.21 -10.05
C HIS A 261 -13.37 -6.77 -9.97
N SER A 262 -14.69 -6.58 -10.07
CA SER A 262 -15.31 -5.26 -10.20
C SER A 262 -15.54 -4.57 -8.86
N ASP A 263 -15.94 -5.32 -7.83
CA ASP A 263 -16.37 -4.71 -6.56
C ASP A 263 -15.29 -4.78 -5.46
N VAL A 264 -14.21 -5.54 -5.68
CA VAL A 264 -13.09 -5.63 -4.74
C VAL A 264 -11.79 -5.12 -5.35
N MET A 265 -11.29 -5.78 -6.39
CA MET A 265 -9.97 -5.46 -6.93
C MET A 265 -9.93 -4.08 -7.58
N LEU A 266 -10.93 -3.72 -8.39
CA LEU A 266 -11.00 -2.42 -9.05
C LEU A 266 -10.94 -1.23 -8.06
N PRO A 267 -11.84 -1.10 -7.07
CA PRO A 267 -11.80 0.04 -6.15
C PRO A 267 -10.56 0.03 -5.23
N TRP A 268 -10.02 -1.15 -4.90
CA TRP A 268 -8.77 -1.25 -4.15
C TRP A 268 -7.59 -0.68 -4.95
N ILE A 269 -7.46 -1.08 -6.21
CA ILE A 269 -6.41 -0.60 -7.13
C ILE A 269 -6.58 0.88 -7.43
N GLN A 270 -7.79 1.35 -7.69
CA GLN A 270 -8.04 2.77 -7.92
C GLN A 270 -7.55 3.62 -6.75
N CYS A 271 -7.77 3.20 -5.50
CA CYS A 271 -7.24 3.93 -4.35
C CYS A 271 -5.71 3.91 -4.32
N CYS A 272 -5.08 2.76 -4.57
CA CYS A 272 -3.62 2.65 -4.61
C CYS A 272 -2.97 3.50 -5.72
N LEU A 273 -3.65 3.70 -6.85
CA LEU A 273 -3.19 4.55 -7.95
C LEU A 273 -3.40 6.04 -7.68
N ILE A 274 -4.25 6.42 -6.71
CA ILE A 274 -4.53 7.81 -6.35
C ILE A 274 -3.75 8.18 -5.08
N HIS A 275 -2.71 9.01 -5.24
CA HIS A 275 -1.83 9.44 -4.14
C HIS A 275 -2.61 9.87 -2.89
N ASP A 276 -3.58 10.78 -3.03
CA ASP A 276 -4.31 11.33 -1.88
C ASP A 276 -5.36 10.36 -1.30
N CYS A 277 -5.69 9.27 -1.99
CA CYS A 277 -6.50 8.18 -1.44
C CYS A 277 -5.66 7.28 -0.56
N ILE A 278 -4.53 6.78 -1.10
CA ILE A 278 -3.66 5.83 -0.41
C ILE A 278 -2.83 6.49 0.70
N LEU A 279 -2.42 7.74 0.50
CA LEU A 279 -1.64 8.55 1.43
C LEU A 279 -2.34 9.90 1.66
N PRO A 280 -3.48 9.93 2.38
CA PRO A 280 -4.13 11.21 2.67
C PRO A 280 -3.21 12.11 3.52
N ILE A 281 -3.27 13.42 3.28
CA ILE A 281 -2.49 14.40 4.08
C ILE A 281 -2.75 14.18 5.57
N GLY A 282 -1.68 13.92 6.33
CA GLY A 282 -1.68 13.61 7.77
C GLY A 282 -1.55 12.12 8.10
N ALA A 283 -1.57 11.24 7.10
CA ALA A 283 -1.28 9.82 7.29
C ALA A 283 0.19 9.57 7.60
N GLN A 284 0.45 8.63 8.50
CA GLN A 284 1.78 8.20 8.92
C GLN A 284 1.74 6.71 9.28
N SER A 285 2.83 5.99 9.04
CA SER A 285 2.92 4.54 9.24
C SER A 285 3.08 4.15 10.72
N GLY A 286 3.69 5.04 11.52
CA GLY A 286 4.03 4.78 12.91
C GLY A 286 3.28 5.65 13.92
N GLY A 287 3.60 5.45 15.20
CA GLY A 287 3.03 6.24 16.29
C GLY A 287 1.59 5.89 16.66
N CYS A 288 1.14 4.69 16.30
CA CYS A 288 -0.18 4.16 16.64
C CYS A 288 -0.41 4.16 18.16
N ARG A 289 -1.53 4.73 18.59
CA ARG A 289 -1.94 4.80 20.00
C ARG A 289 -3.15 3.90 20.27
N PHE A 290 -2.88 2.63 20.55
CA PHE A 290 -3.89 1.63 20.90
C PHE A 290 -4.27 1.60 22.38
N ASP A 291 -3.55 2.36 23.20
CA ASP A 291 -3.80 2.59 24.62
C ASP A 291 -5.06 3.45 24.85
N LYS A 292 -5.45 4.24 23.85
CA LYS A 292 -6.65 5.09 23.92
C LYS A 292 -7.92 4.28 23.71
N LYS A 293 -8.90 4.49 24.61
CA LYS A 293 -10.26 3.94 24.49
C LYS A 293 -11.22 5.01 23.94
N PRO A 294 -12.27 4.59 23.21
CA PRO A 294 -12.51 3.24 22.69
C PRO A 294 -11.52 2.87 21.58
N GLN A 295 -11.18 1.58 21.50
CA GLN A 295 -10.13 1.04 20.62
C GLN A 295 -10.43 1.18 19.13
N TYR A 296 -11.70 1.41 18.76
CA TYR A 296 -12.10 1.65 17.37
C TYR A 296 -11.76 3.05 16.87
N ARG A 297 -11.35 3.99 17.74
CA ARG A 297 -10.95 5.33 17.27
C ARG A 297 -9.66 5.25 16.46
N TYR A 298 -9.54 6.14 15.48
CA TYR A 298 -8.31 6.33 14.73
C TYR A 298 -7.12 6.48 15.67
N SER A 299 -6.16 5.56 15.54
CA SER A 299 -5.03 5.43 16.46
C SER A 299 -3.92 6.44 16.19
N GLY A 300 -4.05 7.25 15.13
CA GLY A 300 -3.04 8.21 14.71
C GLY A 300 -2.05 7.68 13.68
N CYS A 301 -2.19 6.43 13.25
CA CYS A 301 -1.39 5.83 12.17
C CYS A 301 -2.29 5.18 11.12
N HIS A 302 -1.73 4.95 9.93
CA HIS A 302 -2.46 4.53 8.74
C HIS A 302 -1.82 3.31 8.08
N SER A 303 -2.64 2.31 7.75
CA SER A 303 -2.20 1.06 7.11
C SER A 303 -2.34 1.04 5.58
N TYR A 304 -2.44 2.20 4.94
CA TYR A 304 -2.32 2.36 3.48
C TYR A 304 -3.19 1.39 2.65
N ASP A 305 -2.59 0.48 1.88
CA ASP A 305 -3.30 -0.44 1.00
C ASP A 305 -4.21 -1.39 1.78
N ALA A 306 -3.78 -1.83 2.96
CA ALA A 306 -4.58 -2.67 3.85
C ALA A 306 -5.82 -1.92 4.35
N ALA A 307 -5.71 -0.61 4.62
CA ALA A 307 -6.86 0.21 4.99
C ALA A 307 -7.86 0.32 3.83
N ALA A 308 -7.36 0.56 2.61
CA ALA A 308 -8.20 0.60 1.41
C ALA A 308 -8.92 -0.74 1.17
N LEU A 309 -8.21 -1.87 1.25
CA LEU A 309 -8.77 -3.22 1.15
C LEU A 309 -9.93 -3.42 2.14
N ASN A 310 -9.74 -2.99 3.38
CA ASN A 310 -10.72 -3.20 4.44
C ASN A 310 -11.99 -2.36 4.28
N ILE A 311 -11.88 -1.13 3.75
CA ILE A 311 -13.07 -0.35 3.37
C ILE A 311 -13.83 -1.09 2.26
N VAL A 312 -13.12 -1.52 1.22
CA VAL A 312 -13.69 -2.21 0.07
C VAL A 312 -14.41 -3.51 0.48
N LEU A 313 -13.78 -4.33 1.31
CA LEU A 313 -14.39 -5.58 1.81
C LEU A 313 -15.63 -5.29 2.66
N GLY A 314 -15.57 -4.29 3.54
CA GLY A 314 -16.75 -3.90 4.33
C GLY A 314 -17.90 -3.43 3.46
N LEU A 315 -17.65 -2.66 2.40
CA LEU A 315 -18.69 -2.26 1.46
C LEU A 315 -19.25 -3.44 0.66
N LYS A 316 -18.39 -4.33 0.17
CA LYS A 316 -18.79 -5.49 -0.64
C LYS A 316 -19.64 -6.49 0.16
N PHE A 317 -19.26 -6.76 1.40
CA PHE A 317 -19.87 -7.80 2.23
C PHE A 317 -20.81 -7.24 3.30
N GLY A 318 -21.29 -5.99 3.13
CA GLY A 318 -22.31 -5.41 4.01
C GLY A 318 -21.86 -5.29 5.47
N LEU A 319 -20.57 -5.03 5.70
CA LEU A 319 -19.93 -4.91 7.01
C LEU A 319 -19.97 -6.22 7.82
N ASP A 320 -20.07 -7.37 7.16
CA ASP A 320 -19.98 -8.70 7.75
C ASP A 320 -18.70 -9.41 7.29
N ASP A 321 -17.70 -9.45 8.18
CA ASP A 321 -16.43 -10.10 7.90
C ASP A 321 -16.49 -11.62 7.98
N THR A 322 -17.56 -12.23 8.48
CA THR A 322 -17.67 -13.70 8.56
C THR A 322 -17.67 -14.37 7.20
N HIS A 323 -17.98 -13.63 6.14
CA HIS A 323 -17.92 -14.11 4.76
C HIS A 323 -16.50 -14.36 4.26
N TYR A 324 -15.55 -13.46 4.57
CA TYR A 324 -14.21 -13.47 4.00
C TYR A 324 -13.09 -13.69 5.03
N ALA A 325 -13.36 -13.47 6.32
CA ALA A 325 -12.37 -13.63 7.37
C ALA A 325 -12.31 -15.07 7.91
N VAL A 326 -11.10 -15.44 8.29
CA VAL A 326 -10.73 -16.68 8.99
C VAL A 326 -10.00 -16.28 10.27
N GLU A 327 -10.24 -17.04 11.33
CA GLU A 327 -9.53 -16.88 12.61
C GLU A 327 -8.28 -17.78 12.63
N ASN A 328 -7.37 -17.53 13.57
CA ASN A 328 -6.18 -18.37 13.82
C ASN A 328 -5.22 -18.46 12.61
N SER A 329 -4.62 -17.33 12.24
CA SER A 329 -3.55 -17.30 11.22
C SER A 329 -2.42 -18.29 11.52
N ASP A 330 -2.09 -18.49 12.80
CA ASP A 330 -0.98 -19.35 13.25
C ASP A 330 -1.14 -20.83 12.88
N GLN A 331 -2.37 -21.28 12.60
CA GLN A 331 -2.61 -22.63 12.08
C GLN A 331 -2.04 -22.82 10.66
N TYR A 332 -1.99 -21.74 9.88
CA TYR A 332 -1.59 -21.78 8.48
C TYR A 332 -0.21 -21.18 8.25
N PHE A 333 0.16 -20.16 9.04
CA PHE A 333 1.34 -19.33 8.78
C PHE A 333 2.12 -19.02 10.03
N HIS A 334 3.40 -18.75 9.85
CA HIS A 334 4.22 -18.03 10.82
C HIS A 334 5.08 -16.98 10.11
N THR A 335 5.43 -15.92 10.83
CA THR A 335 6.28 -14.84 10.31
C THR A 335 7.75 -15.14 10.57
N VAL A 336 8.60 -14.90 9.58
CA VAL A 336 10.05 -15.00 9.66
C VAL A 336 10.66 -13.60 9.60
N THR A 337 11.46 -13.24 10.60
CA THR A 337 12.16 -11.96 10.63
C THR A 337 13.33 -11.94 9.62
N PRO A 338 13.80 -10.76 9.18
CA PRO A 338 14.95 -10.67 8.29
C PRO A 338 16.19 -11.41 8.81
N THR A 339 16.46 -11.32 10.12
CA THR A 339 17.57 -12.05 10.76
C THR A 339 17.42 -13.56 10.64
N LEU A 340 16.22 -14.09 10.93
CA LEU A 340 15.97 -15.52 10.84
C LEU A 340 16.03 -16.03 9.39
N ALA A 341 15.59 -15.22 8.43
CA ALA A 341 15.70 -15.54 6.99
C ALA A 341 17.16 -15.60 6.54
N ALA A 342 17.99 -14.64 6.96
CA ALA A 342 19.42 -14.66 6.65
C ALA A 342 20.12 -15.91 7.23
N GLU A 343 19.80 -16.26 8.48
CA GLU A 343 20.30 -17.49 9.11
C GLU A 343 19.80 -18.76 8.39
N GLU A 344 18.56 -18.76 7.89
CA GLU A 344 18.00 -19.85 7.09
C GLU A 344 18.80 -20.03 5.80
N LEU A 345 19.10 -18.93 5.09
CA LEU A 345 19.87 -18.97 3.84
C LEU A 345 21.28 -19.51 4.05
N VAL A 346 21.97 -19.10 5.11
CA VAL A 346 23.32 -19.61 5.45
C VAL A 346 23.27 -21.13 5.62
N ARG A 347 22.31 -21.65 6.40
CA ARG A 347 22.15 -23.11 6.59
C ARG A 347 21.85 -23.84 5.28
N ILE A 348 21.07 -23.23 4.37
CA ILE A 348 20.76 -23.82 3.06
C ILE A 348 22.04 -23.92 2.21
N GLN A 349 22.87 -22.89 2.23
CA GLN A 349 24.12 -22.85 1.47
C GLN A 349 25.13 -23.87 2.01
N GLU A 350 25.28 -23.98 3.33
CA GLU A 350 26.16 -24.97 3.99
C GLU A 350 25.76 -26.42 3.63
N ASN A 351 24.46 -26.74 3.75
CA ASN A 351 23.94 -28.07 3.39
C ASN A 351 24.14 -28.39 1.90
N SER A 352 24.13 -27.37 1.04
CA SER A 352 24.37 -27.55 -0.40
C SER A 352 25.85 -27.87 -0.67
N THR A 353 26.79 -27.25 0.06
CA THR A 353 28.23 -27.54 -0.08
C THR A 353 28.63 -28.92 0.45
N ASP A 354 27.99 -29.43 1.50
CA ASP A 354 28.27 -30.78 2.04
C ASP A 354 27.80 -31.91 1.10
N SER A 355 26.82 -31.65 0.23
CA SER A 355 26.36 -32.63 -0.76
C SER A 355 27.38 -32.89 -1.89
N PHE A 356 28.39 -32.04 -2.05
CA PHE A 356 29.47 -32.21 -3.05
C PHE A 356 30.73 -32.90 -2.51
N THR A 357 30.86 -33.10 -1.19
CA THR A 357 32.05 -33.68 -0.56
C THR A 357 31.91 -35.17 -0.20
N VAL A 358 30.72 -35.76 -0.39
CA VAL A 358 30.47 -37.18 -0.08
C VAL A 358 30.68 -38.11 -1.28
N ASP A 359 30.83 -37.57 -2.49
CA ASP A 359 31.02 -38.33 -3.74
C ASP A 359 32.46 -38.26 -4.31
N SER A 360 33.47 -37.97 -3.48
CA SER A 360 34.89 -37.93 -3.89
C SER A 360 35.73 -39.07 -3.35
#